data_AF-A0A7J6XBN4-F1
#
_entry.id   AF-A0A7J6XBN4-F1
#
_cell.length_a   1.000
_cell.length_b   1.000
_cell.length_c   1.000
_cell.angle_alpha   90.00
_cell.angle_beta   90.00
_cell.angle_gamma   90.00
#
_symmetry.space_group_name_H-M   'P 1'
#
loop_
_entity.id
_entity.type
_entity.pdbx_description
1 polymer ?
#
loop_
_entity_poly.entity_id
_entity_poly.type
_entity_poly.pdbx_seq_one_letter_code
_entity_poly.pdbx_strand_id
1 'polypeptide(L)'
;MSTIFEVVYPELKSTYKLGNPKTKFSIWKSKIEFALFDLGIDYVLADPKPIEPTPDSPKSDLTRYQKWNRDDYKCRHVILGAMEDNHFYIFDQMHKLLKMKEVIL
;
A
#
# COMPACT_ATOMS: atom_id res chain seq x y z
N MET A 1 8.02 17.61 13.22
CA MET A 1 7.58 18.04 11.88
C MET A 1 6.59 17.00 11.41
N SER A 2 5.43 17.42 10.91
CA SER A 2 4.52 16.50 10.23
C SER A 2 5.12 16.05 8.91
N THR A 3 4.93 14.78 8.55
CA THR A 3 5.36 14.27 7.24
C THR A 3 4.47 14.84 6.14
N ILE A 4 4.95 14.81 4.89
CA ILE A 4 4.13 15.24 3.76
C ILE A 4 2.91 14.32 3.63
N PHE A 5 3.09 13.02 3.90
CA PHE A 5 2.01 12.06 3.96
C PHE A 5 0.90 12.47 4.95
N GLU A 6 1.25 12.94 6.14
CA GLU A 6 0.27 13.38 7.16
C GLU A 6 -0.58 14.57 6.70
N VAL A 7 -0.09 15.38 5.77
CA VAL A 7 -0.83 16.53 5.20
C VAL A 7 -1.62 16.11 3.96
N VAL A 8 -0.99 15.38 3.03
CA VAL A 8 -1.55 15.06 1.71
C VAL A 8 -2.59 13.95 1.78
N TYR A 9 -2.40 12.95 2.66
CA TYR A 9 -3.30 11.79 2.72
C TYR A 9 -4.71 12.13 3.24
N PRO A 10 -4.89 12.97 4.28
CA PRO A 10 -6.23 13.44 4.67
C PRO A 10 -6.96 14.21 3.56
N GLU A 11 -6.25 15.02 2.75
CA GLU A 11 -6.83 15.70 1.59
C GLU A 11 -7.29 14.72 0.51
N LEU A 12 -6.48 13.68 0.26
CA LEU A 12 -6.80 12.59 -0.66
C LEU A 12 -8.05 11.83 -0.23
N LYS A 13 -8.25 11.64 1.08
CA LYS A 13 -9.44 10.95 1.62
C LYS A 13 -10.71 11.81 1.64
N SER A 14 -10.59 13.13 1.61
CA SER A 14 -11.72 14.06 1.75
C SER A 14 -12.07 14.76 0.44
N THR A 15 -11.22 15.68 -0.01
CA THR A 15 -11.50 16.57 -1.15
C THR A 15 -11.15 15.94 -2.49
N TYR A 16 -10.07 15.16 -2.56
CA TYR A 16 -9.54 14.61 -3.80
C TYR A 16 -9.80 13.12 -3.96
N LYS A 17 -10.76 12.55 -3.25
CA LYS A 17 -11.11 11.14 -3.35
C LYS A 17 -11.47 10.78 -4.80
N LEU A 18 -10.94 9.68 -5.35
CA LEU A 18 -11.13 9.36 -6.76
C LEU A 18 -12.61 9.13 -7.13
N GLY A 19 -13.43 8.64 -6.20
CA GLY A 19 -14.87 8.49 -6.37
C GLY A 19 -15.64 9.82 -6.49
N ASN A 20 -15.01 10.97 -6.21
CA ASN A 20 -15.64 12.28 -6.39
C ASN A 20 -15.60 12.68 -7.88
N PRO A 21 -16.74 12.97 -8.53
CA PRO A 21 -16.79 13.34 -9.96
C PRO A 21 -15.95 14.57 -10.35
N LYS A 22 -15.60 15.41 -9.37
CA LYS A 22 -14.76 16.61 -9.59
C LYS A 22 -13.26 16.32 -9.52
N THR A 23 -12.86 15.15 -9.03
CA THR A 23 -11.46 14.74 -8.94
C THR A 23 -10.94 14.34 -10.31
N LYS A 24 -9.89 15.02 -10.76
CA LYS A 24 -9.15 14.60 -11.95
C LYS A 24 -8.21 13.47 -11.58
N PHE A 25 -8.31 12.34 -12.29
CA PHE A 25 -7.46 11.16 -12.06
C PHE A 25 -5.97 11.50 -12.04
N SER A 26 -5.50 12.38 -12.94
CA SER A 26 -4.10 12.80 -12.99
C SER A 26 -3.64 13.51 -11.71
N ILE A 27 -4.47 14.38 -11.13
CA ILE A 27 -4.17 15.09 -9.87
C ILE A 27 -4.15 14.10 -8.70
N TRP A 28 -5.14 13.21 -8.64
CA TRP A 28 -5.20 12.16 -7.62
C TRP A 28 -3.97 11.25 -7.69
N LYS A 29 -3.63 10.77 -8.90
CA LYS A 29 -2.45 9.92 -9.15
C LYS A 29 -1.17 10.60 -8.67
N SER A 30 -0.93 11.85 -9.06
CA SER A 30 0.28 12.57 -8.63
C SER A 30 0.35 12.78 -7.12
N LYS A 31 -0.76 13.06 -6.44
CA LYS A 31 -0.80 13.16 -4.97
C LYS A 31 -0.52 11.82 -4.30
N ILE A 32 -1.01 10.71 -4.86
CA ILE A 32 -0.73 9.35 -4.37
C ILE A 32 0.74 8.99 -4.57
N GLU A 33 1.29 9.21 -5.76
CA GLU A 33 2.72 8.96 -6.03
C GLU A 33 3.61 9.74 -5.06
N PHE A 34 3.28 11.01 -4.78
CA PHE A 34 4.01 11.82 -3.81
C PHE A 34 3.89 11.31 -2.36
N ALA A 35 2.69 10.86 -1.97
CA ALA A 35 2.45 10.26 -0.66
C ALA A 35 3.22 8.93 -0.48
N LEU A 36 3.29 8.09 -1.51
CA LEU A 36 4.03 6.83 -1.49
C LEU A 36 5.55 7.06 -1.48
N PHE A 37 6.02 8.07 -2.20
CA PHE A 37 7.42 8.49 -2.21
C PHE A 37 7.86 8.98 -0.82
N ASP A 38 7.06 9.83 -0.15
CA ASP A 38 7.36 10.30 1.21
C ASP A 38 7.39 9.14 2.23
N LEU A 39 6.59 8.10 2.00
CA LEU A 39 6.62 6.86 2.79
C LEU A 39 7.80 5.92 2.44
N GLY A 40 8.52 6.17 1.35
CA GLY A 40 9.61 5.31 0.86
C GLY A 40 9.15 3.94 0.37
N ILE A 41 7.92 3.83 -0.13
CA ILE A 41 7.30 2.57 -0.58
C ILE A 41 6.84 2.60 -2.04
N ASP A 42 7.06 3.71 -2.76
CA ASP A 42 6.74 3.88 -4.17
C ASP A 42 7.44 2.84 -5.06
N TYR A 43 8.63 2.40 -4.67
CA TYR A 43 9.38 1.34 -5.36
C TYR A 43 8.54 0.07 -5.61
N VAL A 44 7.58 -0.25 -4.73
CA VAL A 44 6.71 -1.42 -4.88
C VAL A 44 5.88 -1.40 -6.17
N LEU A 45 5.58 -0.21 -6.69
CA LEU A 45 4.82 -0.07 -7.94
C LEU A 45 5.63 -0.42 -9.19
N ALA A 46 6.95 -0.31 -9.12
CA ALA A 46 7.86 -0.56 -10.23
C ALA A 46 8.58 -1.92 -10.10
N ASP A 47 8.94 -2.29 -8.86
CA ASP A 47 9.72 -3.48 -8.57
C ASP A 47 8.82 -4.70 -8.42
N PRO A 48 9.04 -5.79 -9.18
CA PRO A 48 8.26 -7.00 -9.04
C PRO A 48 8.43 -7.61 -7.65
N LYS A 49 7.40 -8.31 -7.18
CA LYS A 49 7.44 -9.07 -5.93
C LYS A 49 8.65 -10.03 -5.95
N PRO A 50 9.55 -10.00 -4.96
CA PRO A 50 10.63 -10.96 -4.86
C PRO A 50 10.10 -12.39 -4.77
N ILE A 51 10.89 -13.35 -5.28
CA ILE A 51 10.58 -14.77 -5.15
C ILE A 51 10.47 -15.14 -3.67
N GLU A 52 9.50 -15.99 -3.35
CA GLU A 52 9.33 -16.49 -1.99
C GLU A 52 10.56 -17.35 -1.59
N PRO A 53 11.23 -17.01 -0.48
CA PRO A 53 12.41 -17.74 -0.03
C PRO A 53 12.06 -19.16 0.39
N THR A 54 12.93 -20.10 0.03
CA THR A 54 12.94 -21.48 0.53
C THR A 54 13.76 -21.59 1.82
N PRO A 55 13.70 -22.71 2.57
CA PRO A 55 14.53 -22.92 3.76
C PRO A 55 16.04 -22.77 3.53
N ASP A 56 16.51 -23.09 2.31
CA ASP A 56 17.91 -22.98 1.91
C ASP A 56 18.29 -21.57 1.39
N SER A 57 17.32 -20.66 1.28
CA SER A 57 17.56 -19.32 0.76
C SER A 57 18.38 -18.46 1.75
N PRO A 58 19.23 -17.55 1.25
CA PRO A 58 19.92 -16.57 2.07
C PRO A 58 18.97 -15.76 2.96
N LYS A 59 19.41 -15.45 4.20
CA LYS A 59 18.65 -14.58 5.12
C LYS A 59 18.32 -13.20 4.52
N SER A 60 19.16 -12.70 3.63
CA SER A 60 18.93 -11.45 2.89
C SER A 60 17.67 -11.52 2.03
N ASP A 61 17.40 -12.67 1.41
CA ASP A 61 16.26 -12.86 0.53
C ASP A 61 14.96 -12.91 1.33
N LEU A 62 14.99 -13.58 2.49
CA LEU A 62 13.89 -13.54 3.45
C LEU A 62 13.60 -12.11 3.93
N THR A 63 14.65 -11.36 4.27
CA THR A 63 14.50 -9.97 4.71
C THR A 63 13.90 -9.10 3.62
N ARG A 64 14.38 -9.23 2.38
CA ARG A 64 13.88 -8.51 1.21
C ARG A 64 12.42 -8.86 0.92
N TYR A 65 12.06 -10.15 0.92
CA TYR A 65 10.69 -10.62 0.69
C TYR A 65 9.73 -10.09 1.75
N GLN A 66 10.10 -10.18 3.03
CA GLN A 66 9.27 -9.69 4.14
C GLN A 66 9.12 -8.16 4.11
N LYS A 67 10.17 -7.41 3.79
CA LYS A 67 10.10 -5.96 3.61
C LYS A 67 9.15 -5.61 2.46
N TRP A 68 9.32 -6.24 1.30
CA TRP A 68 8.47 -5.98 0.14
C TRP A 68 6.99 -6.26 0.44
N ASN A 69 6.64 -7.40 1.07
CA ASN A 69 5.24 -7.69 1.41
C ASN A 69 4.64 -6.68 2.40
N ARG A 70 5.42 -6.21 3.37
CA ARG A 70 4.99 -5.18 4.33
C ARG A 70 4.70 -3.86 3.64
N ASP A 71 5.59 -3.46 2.73
CA ASP A 71 5.50 -2.19 2.02
C ASP A 71 4.41 -2.25 0.93
N ASP A 72 4.19 -3.39 0.27
CA ASP A 72 3.04 -3.64 -0.61
C ASP A 72 1.70 -3.57 0.12
N TYR A 73 1.60 -4.17 1.29
CA TYR A 73 0.39 -4.05 2.11
C TYR A 73 0.08 -2.58 2.46
N LYS A 74 1.10 -1.80 2.84
CA LYS A 74 0.96 -0.36 3.11
C LYS A 74 0.60 0.43 1.84
N CYS A 75 1.25 0.14 0.72
CA CYS A 75 1.03 0.80 -0.57
C CYS A 75 -0.42 0.61 -1.03
N ARG A 76 -0.91 -0.63 -1.01
CA ARG A 76 -2.31 -0.96 -1.31
C ARG A 76 -3.27 -0.28 -0.35
N HIS A 77 -2.94 -0.23 0.95
CA HIS A 77 -3.73 0.49 1.94
C HIS A 77 -3.94 1.96 1.58
N VAL A 78 -2.86 2.66 1.24
CA VAL A 78 -2.89 4.08 0.88
C VAL A 78 -3.69 4.29 -0.40
N ILE A 79 -3.41 3.51 -1.44
CA ILE A 79 -4.11 3.62 -2.73
C ILE A 79 -5.62 3.37 -2.55
N LEU A 80 -6.00 2.24 -1.96
CA LEU A 80 -7.40 1.86 -1.81
C LEU A 80 -8.15 2.81 -0.87
N GLY A 81 -7.50 3.23 0.23
CA GLY A 81 -8.08 4.18 1.18
C GLY A 81 -8.34 5.57 0.58
N ALA A 82 -7.54 5.98 -0.40
CA ALA A 82 -7.74 7.23 -1.15
C ALA A 82 -8.69 7.09 -2.34
N MET A 83 -9.05 5.87 -2.75
CA MET A 83 -10.08 5.61 -3.76
C MET A 83 -11.47 5.63 -3.12
N GLU A 84 -11.72 4.74 -2.16
CA GLU A 84 -13.01 4.51 -1.51
C GLU A 84 -12.82 3.73 -0.21
N ASP A 85 -13.46 4.14 0.88
CA ASP A 85 -13.27 3.52 2.19
C ASP A 85 -13.66 2.03 2.20
N ASN A 86 -14.65 1.64 1.39
CA ASN A 86 -15.08 0.25 1.28
C ASN A 86 -14.01 -0.66 0.64
N HIS A 87 -13.22 -0.15 -0.31
CA HIS A 87 -12.18 -0.96 -0.96
C HIS A 87 -11.05 -1.30 0.01
N PHE A 88 -10.67 -0.32 0.84
CA PHE A 88 -9.74 -0.54 1.94
C PHE A 88 -10.29 -1.60 2.90
N TYR A 89 -11.53 -1.45 3.37
CA TYR A 89 -12.13 -2.37 4.32
C TYR A 89 -12.13 -3.82 3.82
N ILE A 90 -12.54 -4.05 2.57
CA ILE A 90 -12.56 -5.39 1.96
C ILE A 90 -11.15 -5.97 1.89
N PHE A 91 -10.17 -5.19 1.43
CA PHE A 91 -8.78 -5.65 1.33
C PHE A 91 -8.20 -6.08 2.68
N ASP A 92 -8.42 -5.27 3.72
CA ASP A 92 -7.90 -5.56 5.05
C ASP A 92 -8.54 -6.81 5.67
N GLN A 93 -9.85 -6.99 5.51
CA GLN A 93 -10.55 -8.20 5.95
C GLN A 93 -10.01 -9.45 5.25
N MET A 94 -9.83 -9.40 3.93
CA MET A 94 -9.26 -10.52 3.17
C MET A 94 -7.83 -10.83 3.59
N HIS A 95 -7.00 -9.81 3.79
CA HIS A 95 -5.62 -10.00 4.24
C HIS A 95 -5.55 -10.66 5.63
N LYS A 96 -6.40 -10.22 6.57
CA LYS A 96 -6.53 -10.85 7.90
C LYS A 96 -6.99 -12.30 7.81
N LEU A 97 -7.97 -12.61 6.96
CA LEU A 97 -8.47 -13.98 6.76
C LEU A 97 -7.38 -14.91 6.22
N LEU A 98 -6.58 -14.44 5.26
CA LEU A 98 -5.47 -15.22 4.70
C LEU A 98 -4.40 -15.51 5.76
N LYS A 99 -4.01 -14.49 6.54
CA LYS A 99 -3.08 -14.65 7.67
C LYS A 99 -3.57 -15.65 8.70
N MET A 100 -4.86 -15.68 9.02
CA MET A 100 -5.41 -16.64 9.97
C MET A 100 -5.39 -18.07 9.43
N LYS A 101 -5.61 -18.28 8.12
CA LYS A 101 -5.52 -19.61 7.49
C LYS A 101 -4.11 -20.18 7.52
N GLU A 102 -3.09 -19.34 7.37
CA GLU A 102 -1.67 -19.74 7.45
C GLU A 102 -1.24 -20.17 8.87
N VAL A 103 -1.98 -19.76 9.92
CA VAL A 103 -1.65 -20.09 11.33
C VAL A 103 -2.31 -21.40 11.78
N ILE A 104 -3.35 -21.86 11.07
CA ILE A 104 -4.15 -23.04 11.45
C ILE A 104 -3.73 -24.30 10.69
N LEU A 105 -2.85 -24.17 9.68
CA LEU A 105 -2.25 -25.26 8.90
C LEU A 105 -0.77 -25.44 9.27
#